data_AF-A0A2A2MA51-F1
#
_entry.id   AF-A0A2A2MA51-F1
#
_cell.length_a   1.000
_cell.length_b   1.000
_cell.length_c   1.000
_cell.angle_alpha   90.00
_cell.angle_beta   90.00
_cell.angle_gamma   90.00
#
_symmetry.space_group_name_H-M   'P 1'
#
loop_
_entity.id
_entity.type
_entity.pdbx_description
1 polymer ?
#
loop_
_entity_poly.entity_id
_entity_poly.type
_entity_poly.pdbx_seq_one_letter_code
_entity_poly.pdbx_strand_id
1 'polypeptide(L)' 'MSNKMTGLVKWFDAGKGFGFISPEDGSKDVFVHFSAIQSNDFKTLDEGQKVEFSIENGAKGPSAVNVVAL' A
#
# COMPACT_ATOMS: atom_id res chain seq x y z
N MET A 1 -8.99 -2.63 -16.86
CA MET A 1 -7.77 -3.41 -16.53
C MET A 1 -7.30 -2.92 -15.17
N SER A 2 -7.48 -3.72 -14.12
CA SER A 2 -7.03 -3.32 -12.78
C SER A 2 -5.56 -3.71 -12.67
N ASN A 3 -4.65 -2.72 -12.67
CA ASN A 3 -3.22 -2.95 -12.62
C ASN A 3 -2.81 -3.26 -11.16
N LYS A 4 -3.13 -4.48 -10.71
CA LYS A 4 -2.78 -5.00 -9.39
C LYS A 4 -1.31 -5.38 -9.38
N MET A 5 -0.61 -4.96 -8.35
CA MET A 5 0.79 -5.23 -8.06
C MET A 5 0.91 -5.78 -6.65
N THR A 6 1.95 -6.58 -6.41
CA THR A 6 2.30 -7.06 -5.09
C THR A 6 3.56 -6.37 -4.59
N GLY A 7 3.66 -6.26 -3.28
CA GLY A 7 4.79 -5.60 -2.62
C GLY A 7 4.90 -6.02 -1.18
N LEU A 8 6.00 -5.58 -0.57
CA LEU A 8 6.24 -5.71 0.85
C LEU A 8 6.09 -4.34 1.49
N VAL A 9 5.38 -4.28 2.61
CA VAL A 9 5.24 -3.05 3.38
C VAL A 9 6.62 -2.67 3.91
N LYS A 10 7.13 -1.53 3.45
CA LYS A 10 8.44 -1.02 3.88
C LYS A 10 8.37 -0.53 5.32
N TRP A 11 7.30 0.18 5.63
CA TRP A 11 6.92 0.61 6.98
C TRP A 11 5.51 1.19 6.91
N PHE A 12 4.79 1.10 8.03
CA PHE A 12 3.47 1.70 8.16
C PHE A 12 3.29 2.24 9.57
N ASP A 13 2.87 3.49 9.70
CA ASP A 13 2.58 4.13 10.97
C ASP A 13 1.06 4.09 11.19
N ALA A 14 0.60 3.15 12.02
CA ALA A 14 -0.81 3.03 12.36
C ALA A 14 -1.34 4.24 13.18
N GLY A 15 -0.47 4.94 13.91
CA GLY A 15 -0.83 6.13 14.66
C GLY A 15 -1.12 7.33 13.76
N LYS A 16 -0.39 7.44 12.65
CA LYS A 16 -0.61 8.48 11.63
C LYS A 16 -1.50 8.04 10.45
N GLY A 17 -1.67 6.74 10.25
CA GLY A 17 -2.49 6.16 9.18
C GLY A 17 -1.84 6.23 7.79
N PHE A 18 -0.50 6.24 7.69
CA PHE A 18 0.17 6.21 6.40
C PHE A 18 1.49 5.43 6.45
N GLY A 19 1.96 5.02 5.28
CA GLY A 19 3.20 4.27 5.14
C GLY A 19 3.69 4.22 3.71
N PHE A 20 4.64 3.32 3.47
CA PHE A 20 5.16 3.04 2.15
C PHE A 20 5.24 1.54 1.90
N ILE A 21 4.96 1.16 0.66
CA ILE A 21 5.08 -0.22 0.17
C ILE A 21 6.21 -0.24 -0.86
N SER A 22 7.13 -1.17 -0.70
CA SER A 22 8.16 -1.47 -1.70
C SER A 22 7.60 -2.54 -2.66
N PRO A 23 7.35 -2.20 -3.93
CA PRO A 23 6.82 -3.15 -4.91
C PRO A 23 7.82 -4.27 -5.22
N GLU A 24 7.36 -5.49 -5.44
CA GLU A 24 8.24 -6.63 -5.80
C GLU A 24 8.89 -6.46 -7.18
N ASP A 25 8.31 -5.61 -8.05
CA ASP A 25 8.85 -5.27 -9.38
C ASP A 25 10.12 -4.40 -9.31
N GLY A 26 10.55 -3.97 -8.11
CA GLY A 26 11.73 -3.13 -7.93
C GLY A 26 11.52 -1.67 -8.35
N SER A 27 10.28 -1.27 -8.59
CA SER A 27 9.89 0.13 -8.82
C SER A 27 9.99 0.96 -7.53
N LYS A 28 9.78 2.28 -7.65
CA LYS A 28 9.89 3.20 -6.51
C LYS A 28 8.89 2.87 -5.40
N ASP A 29 9.28 3.18 -4.17
CA ASP A 29 8.40 3.06 -3.01
C ASP A 29 7.08 3.82 -3.26
N VAL A 30 5.97 3.13 -3.03
CA VAL A 30 4.62 3.64 -3.30
C VAL A 30 4.00 4.09 -1.98
N PHE A 31 3.45 5.30 -1.97
CA PHE A 31 2.78 5.84 -0.81
C PHE A 31 1.46 5.10 -0.56
N VAL A 32 1.21 4.67 0.68
CA VAL A 32 -0.06 4.07 1.10
C VAL A 32 -0.69 4.87 2.23
N HIS A 33 -2.00 5.08 2.14
CA HIS A 33 -2.80 5.70 3.18
C HIS A 33 -3.80 4.69 3.74
N PHE A 34 -4.14 4.79 5.02
CA PHE A 34 -5.07 3.85 5.67
C PHE A 34 -6.42 3.76 4.95
N SER A 35 -6.87 4.86 4.33
CA SER A 35 -8.12 4.88 3.56
C SER A 35 -8.13 3.94 2.36
N ALA A 36 -6.96 3.62 1.80
CA ALA A 36 -6.81 2.71 0.67
C ALA A 36 -6.86 1.23 1.07
N ILE A 37 -6.68 0.93 2.37
CA ILE A 37 -6.65 -0.44 2.89
C ILE A 37 -8.08 -1.00 2.94
N GLN A 38 -8.26 -2.12 2.25
CA GLN A 38 -9.46 -2.93 2.22
C GLN A 38 -9.37 -3.94 3.37
N SER A 39 -9.69 -3.49 4.58
CA SER A 39 -9.79 -4.32 5.77
C SER A 39 -11.06 -3.96 6.53
N ASN A 40 -11.75 -4.97 7.06
CA ASN A 40 -13.04 -4.81 7.74
C ASN A 40 -12.88 -4.38 9.21
N ASP A 41 -11.78 -4.78 9.85
CA ASP A 41 -11.58 -4.57 11.29
C ASP A 41 -10.58 -3.44 11.56
N PHE A 42 -9.32 -3.62 11.14
CA PHE A 42 -8.25 -2.64 11.34
C PHE A 42 -7.52 -2.35 10.03
N LYS A 43 -7.49 -1.07 9.64
CA LYS A 43 -6.80 -0.58 8.44
C LYS A 43 -5.33 -0.31 8.74
N THR A 44 -4.63 -1.34 9.17
CA THR A 44 -3.21 -1.30 9.52
C THR A 44 -2.44 -2.33 8.71
N LEU A 45 -1.13 -2.11 8.59
CA LEU A 45 -0.19 -2.97 7.90
C LEU A 45 1.05 -3.14 8.78
N ASP A 46 1.64 -4.33 8.74
CA ASP A 46 2.88 -4.62 9.46
C ASP A 46 4.09 -4.51 8.52
N GLU A 47 5.24 -4.10 9.07
CA GLU A 47 6.50 -4.05 8.32
C GLU A 47 6.89 -5.45 7.81
N GLY A 48 7.27 -5.54 6.53
CA GLY A 48 7.58 -6.80 5.86
C GLY A 48 6.37 -7.64 5.47
N GLN A 49 5.15 -7.17 5.75
CA GLN A 49 3.93 -7.87 5.33
C GLN A 49 3.76 -7.80 3.81
N LYS A 50 3.32 -8.91 3.21
CA LYS A 50 3.00 -8.96 1.79
C LYS A 50 1.60 -8.41 1.54
N VAL A 51 1.50 -7.52 0.57
CA VAL A 51 0.26 -6.83 0.22
C VAL A 51 0.05 -6.82 -1.29
N GLU A 52 -1.21 -6.94 -1.70
CA GLU A 52 -1.65 -6.66 -3.06
C GLU A 52 -2.26 -5.25 -3.09
N PHE A 53 -1.87 -4.42 -4.06
CA PHE A 53 -2.37 -3.06 -4.21
C PHE A 53 -2.39 -2.68 -5.68
N SER A 54 -3.09 -1.60 -6.03
CA SER A 54 -3.00 -1.00 -7.36
C SER A 54 -2.31 0.35 -7.26
N ILE A 55 -1.47 0.69 -8.23
CA ILE A 55 -0.85 2.02 -8.30
C ILE A 55 -1.74 2.94 -9.12
N GLU A 56 -2.12 4.07 -8.53
CA GLU A 56 -2.82 5.15 -9.22
C GLU A 56 -1.98 6.43 -9.21
N ASN A 57 -1.98 7.16 -10.33
CA ASN A 57 -1.29 8.45 -10.43
C ASN A 57 -2.18 9.54 -9.83
N GLY A 58 -1.99 9.80 -8.53
CA GLY A 58 -2.66 10.90 -7.84
C GLY A 58 -1.99 12.26 -8.10
N ALA A 59 -2.62 13.33 -7.64
CA ALA A 59 -2.10 14.71 -7.78
C ALA A 59 -0.72 14.93 -7.14
N LYS A 60 -0.28 14.04 -6.24
CA LYS A 60 1.01 14.09 -5.54
C LYS A 60 1.99 12.97 -5.94
N GLY A 61 1.67 12.21 -6.98
CA GLY A 61 2.47 11.06 -7.42
C GLY A 61 1.79 9.70 -7.21
N PRO A 62 2.53 8.60 -7.48
CA PRO A 62 1.99 7.25 -7.40
C PRO A 62 1.56 6.90 -5.98
N SER A 63 0.29 6.53 -5.84
CA SER A 63 -0.33 6.15 -4.56
C SER A 63 -0.95 4.76 -4.68
N ALA A 64 -0.84 3.97 -3.61
CA ALA A 64 -1.43 2.65 -3.51
C ALA A 64 -2.92 2.77 -3.19
N VAL A 65 -3.76 2.12 -3.99
CA VAL A 65 -5.21 2.02 -3.83
C VAL A 65 -5.64 0.56 -3.79
N ASN A 66 -6.79 0.27 -3.18
CA ASN A 66 -7.32 -1.09 -3.03
C ASN A 66 -6.30 -2.05 -2.40
N VAL A 67 -5.67 -1.63 -1.31
CA VAL A 67 -4.61 -2.40 -0.65
C VAL A 67 -5.23 -3.53 0.16
N VAL A 68 -4.83 -4.76 -0.11
CA VAL A 68 -5.27 -5.99 0.55
C VAL A 68 -4.04 -6.68 1.12
N ALA A 69 -4.09 -7.01 2.41
CA ALA A 69 -3.08 -7.87 3.03
C ALA A 69 -3.21 -9.31 2.52
N LEU A 70 -2.10 -9.91 2.09
CA LEU A 70 -2.01 -11.30 1.65
C LEU A 70 -1.57 -12.24 2.78
#